data_AF-A0A2P2I634-F1
#
_entry.id   AF-A0A2P2I634-F1
#
_cell.length_a   1.000
_cell.length_b   1.000
_cell.length_c   1.000
_cell.angle_alpha   90.00
_cell.angle_beta   90.00
_cell.angle_gamma   90.00
#
_symmetry.space_group_name_H-M   'P 1'
#
loop_
_entity.id
_entity.type
_entity.pdbx_description
1 polymer ?
#
loop_
_entity_poly.entity_id
_entity_poly.type
_entity_poly.pdbx_seq_one_letter_code
_entity_poly.pdbx_strand_id
1 'polypeptide(L)'
;SRRVFLRAGYAYVPDTELITLIASAYRTSLSRALAHTSRALPQLEDDTRLFKMLQDFDRRYTGSDFSSKKATSTSITPDMLNTLSAKAFPLCMRKLHDTLVSVHHLKHGGRMQYGLFLKAAGLSLEDALAFWRLHFTKTMDHDKFDRQYAYNIRHNYGKEGKRTDYSPYSCIKIITGSVGPGDAHGCPFKLTDAPLLRQRLAAYGVTTAASSEIAELASKGHYQIACQKYYEATHNNTIIETGVNHPNQYFSESMKLMALGPNAPTPATKVELTSRRSVLQSSQSLNTSLLTPSLSSPLTPSSSSSSSSQTPIKSSLDNTTTTTTTQSQLTSTTDADFDEFDDLDMDFESLDASIEQHNAAAAAATVSTVIASTTTASVEMTSSAMASAAATTALASRGSATTASSATASLATA
;
A
#
# COMPACT_ATOMS: atom_id res chain seq x y z
N SER A 1 -23.27 37.28 2.51
CA SER A 1 -22.37 38.20 1.79
C SER A 1 -22.91 38.42 0.38
N ARG A 2 -22.94 39.66 -0.12
CA ARG A 2 -23.38 40.00 -1.50
C ARG A 2 -22.13 40.12 -2.38
N ARG A 3 -21.80 39.07 -3.14
CA ARG A 3 -20.53 38.95 -3.88
C ARG A 3 -20.64 39.24 -5.38
N VAL A 4 -21.84 39.16 -5.94
CA VAL A 4 -22.09 39.29 -7.38
C VAL A 4 -23.28 40.20 -7.64
N PHE A 5 -23.30 40.84 -8.81
CA PHE A 5 -24.41 41.69 -9.24
C PHE A 5 -25.61 40.82 -9.66
N LEU A 6 -26.81 41.20 -9.22
CA LEU A 6 -28.06 40.50 -9.52
C LEU A 6 -29.02 41.42 -10.27
N ARG A 7 -29.61 40.96 -11.37
CA ARG A 7 -30.65 41.70 -12.11
C ARG A 7 -31.63 40.74 -12.79
N ALA A 8 -32.93 40.98 -12.58
CA ALA A 8 -34.03 40.24 -13.23
C ALA A 8 -33.92 38.70 -13.11
N GLY A 9 -33.48 38.17 -11.96
CA GLY A 9 -33.31 36.72 -11.74
C GLY A 9 -31.98 36.14 -12.22
N TYR A 10 -31.10 36.96 -12.80
CA TYR A 10 -29.77 36.55 -13.23
C TYR A 10 -28.69 37.04 -12.26
N ALA A 11 -27.67 36.21 -12.08
CA ALA A 11 -26.43 36.57 -11.38
C ALA A 11 -25.30 36.74 -12.40
N TYR A 12 -24.60 37.86 -12.32
CA TYR A 12 -23.49 38.19 -13.21
C TYR A 12 -22.18 37.89 -12.49
N VAL A 13 -21.52 36.82 -12.92
CA VAL A 13 -20.32 36.27 -12.29
C VAL A 13 -19.11 36.56 -13.17
N PRO A 14 -17.98 37.04 -12.62
CA PRO A 14 -16.76 37.22 -13.39
C PRO A 14 -16.19 35.86 -13.83
N ASP A 15 -15.52 35.82 -14.98
CA ASP A 15 -14.95 34.60 -15.56
C ASP A 15 -14.00 33.86 -14.60
N THR A 16 -13.27 34.62 -13.77
CA THR A 16 -12.36 34.08 -12.75
C THR A 16 -13.06 33.22 -11.69
N GLU A 17 -14.33 33.48 -11.38
CA GLU A 17 -15.11 32.70 -10.41
C GLU A 17 -15.87 31.53 -11.06
N LEU A 18 -15.98 31.49 -12.39
CA LEU A 18 -16.74 30.47 -13.12
C LEU A 18 -16.18 29.05 -12.88
N ILE A 19 -14.85 28.91 -12.90
CA ILE A 19 -14.19 27.61 -12.64
C ILE A 19 -14.52 27.11 -11.23
N THR A 20 -14.54 28.00 -10.24
CA THR A 20 -14.84 27.63 -8.85
C THR A 20 -16.31 27.22 -8.70
N LEU A 21 -17.23 27.93 -9.37
CA LEU A 21 -18.65 27.59 -9.37
C LEU A 21 -18.89 26.21 -9.99
N ILE A 22 -18.32 25.95 -11.18
CA ILE A 22 -18.44 24.67 -11.87
C ILE A 22 -17.80 23.55 -11.04
N ALA A 23 -16.60 23.76 -10.52
CA ALA A 23 -15.91 22.77 -9.69
C ALA A 23 -16.70 22.44 -8.41
N SER A 24 -17.34 23.43 -7.80
CA SER A 24 -18.20 23.23 -6.63
C SER A 24 -19.45 22.43 -6.99
N ALA A 25 -20.18 22.82 -8.03
CA ALA A 25 -21.37 22.12 -8.48
C ALA A 25 -21.05 20.67 -8.89
N TYR A 26 -19.96 20.47 -9.63
CA TYR A 26 -19.46 19.16 -10.02
C TYR A 26 -19.10 18.31 -8.80
N ARG A 27 -18.34 18.85 -7.83
CA ARG A 27 -18.00 18.13 -6.59
C ARG A 27 -19.25 17.68 -5.84
N THR A 28 -20.26 18.56 -5.69
CA THR A 28 -21.54 18.19 -5.06
C THR A 28 -22.26 17.09 -5.82
N SER A 29 -22.32 17.18 -7.15
CA SER A 29 -22.95 16.17 -8.00
C SER A 29 -22.23 14.83 -7.92
N LEU A 30 -20.89 14.83 -7.98
CA LEU A 30 -20.05 13.64 -7.89
C LEU A 30 -20.19 12.97 -6.52
N SER A 31 -20.14 13.74 -5.43
CA SER A 31 -20.35 13.18 -4.07
C SER A 31 -21.73 12.53 -3.92
N ARG A 32 -22.78 13.14 -4.48
CA ARG A 32 -24.13 12.55 -4.48
C ARG A 32 -24.17 11.24 -5.29
N ALA A 33 -23.59 11.24 -6.48
CA ALA A 33 -23.52 10.04 -7.31
C ALA A 33 -22.74 8.92 -6.63
N LEU A 34 -21.58 9.22 -6.03
CA LEU A 34 -20.75 8.25 -5.31
C LEU A 34 -21.48 7.65 -4.09
N ALA A 35 -22.23 8.46 -3.35
CA ALA A 35 -23.05 7.98 -2.24
C ALA A 35 -24.21 7.08 -2.69
N HIS A 36 -24.78 7.35 -3.88
CA HIS A 36 -25.78 6.46 -4.48
C HIS A 36 -25.15 5.14 -4.93
N THR A 37 -24.00 5.19 -5.61
CA THR A 37 -23.29 3.99 -6.08
C THR A 37 -22.82 3.12 -4.91
N SER A 38 -22.34 3.71 -3.81
CA SER A 38 -21.89 2.92 -2.65
C SER A 38 -23.03 2.16 -1.97
N ARG A 39 -24.25 2.71 -1.98
CA ARG A 39 -25.46 2.03 -1.46
C ARG A 39 -25.94 0.90 -2.36
N ALA A 40 -25.71 1.02 -3.67
CA ALA A 40 -26.04 -0.02 -4.64
C ALA A 40 -24.96 -1.11 -4.75
N LEU A 41 -23.75 -0.87 -4.22
CA LEU A 41 -22.60 -1.77 -4.34
C LEU A 41 -22.87 -3.21 -3.84
N PRO A 42 -23.61 -3.46 -2.74
CA PRO A 42 -23.93 -4.82 -2.30
C PRO A 42 -24.69 -5.64 -3.34
N GLN A 43 -25.50 -5.00 -4.20
CA GLN A 43 -26.22 -5.70 -5.29
C GLN A 43 -25.27 -6.17 -6.40
N LEU A 44 -24.04 -5.67 -6.42
CA LEU A 44 -22.99 -6.05 -7.36
C LEU A 44 -22.07 -7.14 -6.80
N GLU A 45 -22.15 -7.44 -5.49
CA GLU A 45 -21.34 -8.50 -4.85
C GLU A 45 -21.69 -9.89 -5.40
N ASP A 46 -22.91 -10.07 -5.92
CA ASP A 46 -23.34 -11.28 -6.61
C ASP A 46 -22.53 -11.54 -7.91
N ASP A 47 -22.02 -10.48 -8.55
CA ASP A 47 -21.12 -10.61 -9.69
C ASP A 47 -19.66 -10.73 -9.25
N THR A 48 -19.23 -11.97 -9.07
CA THR A 48 -17.85 -12.34 -8.71
C THR A 48 -16.77 -11.73 -9.64
N ARG A 49 -17.09 -11.44 -10.91
CA ARG A 49 -16.11 -10.86 -11.86
C ARG A 49 -15.86 -9.40 -11.55
N LEU A 50 -16.93 -8.64 -11.32
CA LEU A 50 -16.86 -7.21 -11.03
C LEU A 50 -16.32 -6.96 -9.62
N PHE A 51 -16.79 -7.73 -8.64
CA PHE A 51 -16.31 -7.61 -7.27
C PHE A 51 -14.80 -7.87 -7.16
N LYS A 52 -14.29 -8.95 -7.78
CA LYS A 52 -12.85 -9.25 -7.79
C LYS A 52 -12.03 -8.18 -8.52
N MET A 53 -12.57 -7.59 -9.59
CA MET A 53 -11.92 -6.48 -10.27
C MET A 53 -11.84 -5.23 -9.38
N LEU A 54 -12.91 -4.91 -8.66
CA LEU A 54 -13.00 -3.75 -7.77
C LEU A 54 -12.12 -3.91 -6.52
N GLN A 55 -12.10 -5.10 -5.93
CA GLN A 55 -11.31 -5.41 -4.74
C GLN A 55 -9.80 -5.22 -4.96
N ASP A 56 -9.32 -5.54 -6.16
CA ASP A 56 -7.90 -5.42 -6.52
C ASP A 56 -7.58 -4.11 -7.26
N PHE A 57 -8.55 -3.21 -7.44
CA PHE A 57 -8.38 -2.07 -8.34
C PHE A 57 -7.22 -1.15 -7.93
N ASP A 58 -7.04 -0.91 -6.63
CA ASP A 58 -5.96 -0.12 -6.05
C ASP A 58 -4.58 -0.82 -6.15
N ARG A 59 -4.59 -2.15 -6.26
CA ARG A 59 -3.41 -3.00 -6.36
C ARG A 59 -3.01 -3.31 -7.81
N ARG A 60 -3.89 -3.05 -8.76
CA ARG A 60 -3.64 -3.34 -10.17
C ARG A 60 -2.67 -2.35 -10.77
N TYR A 61 -1.65 -2.90 -11.40
CA TYR A 61 -0.74 -2.13 -12.23
C TYR A 61 -1.42 -1.79 -13.56
N THR A 62 -1.61 -0.49 -13.82
CA THR A 62 -2.23 0.02 -15.06
C THR A 62 -1.22 0.51 -16.10
N GLY A 63 0.08 0.31 -15.84
CA GLY A 63 1.15 0.73 -16.74
C GLY A 63 1.48 -0.31 -17.83
N SER A 64 2.60 -0.08 -18.52
CA SER A 64 3.04 -0.94 -19.62
C SER A 64 3.40 -2.36 -19.16
N ASP A 65 2.91 -3.38 -19.87
CA ASP A 65 3.40 -4.74 -19.67
C ASP A 65 4.88 -4.84 -20.07
N PHE A 66 5.69 -5.41 -19.17
CA PHE A 66 7.13 -5.67 -19.34
C PHE A 66 7.45 -7.16 -19.49
N SER A 67 6.43 -8.03 -19.50
CA SER A 67 6.59 -9.46 -19.76
C SER A 67 7.01 -9.73 -21.21
N SER A 68 6.26 -9.12 -22.13
CA SER A 68 6.26 -9.47 -23.56
C SER A 68 6.98 -8.47 -24.46
N LYS A 69 7.54 -7.38 -23.90
CA LYS A 69 8.34 -6.44 -24.69
C LYS A 69 9.57 -7.17 -25.19
N LYS A 70 9.53 -7.53 -26.48
CA LYS A 70 10.68 -7.83 -27.34
C LYS A 70 11.79 -6.89 -26.88
N ALA A 71 12.85 -7.47 -26.31
CA ALA A 71 13.92 -6.76 -25.60
C ALA A 71 14.01 -5.33 -26.15
N THR A 72 13.77 -4.33 -25.29
CA THR A 72 14.16 -2.96 -25.63
C THR A 72 15.49 -3.05 -26.34
N SER A 73 15.65 -2.41 -27.51
CA SER A 73 16.74 -2.63 -28.50
C SER A 73 18.18 -2.56 -27.96
N THR A 74 18.34 -2.35 -26.66
CA THR A 74 19.53 -2.45 -25.85
C THR A 74 19.60 -3.82 -25.16
N SER A 75 20.38 -4.74 -25.73
CA SER A 75 20.87 -5.91 -25.00
C SER A 75 21.86 -5.46 -23.92
N ILE A 76 21.67 -5.89 -22.67
CA ILE A 76 22.63 -5.63 -21.59
C ILE A 76 23.47 -6.87 -21.34
N THR A 77 24.77 -6.68 -21.08
CA THR A 77 25.70 -7.76 -20.72
C THR A 77 26.01 -7.73 -19.20
N PRO A 78 26.50 -8.84 -18.61
CA PRO A 78 26.84 -8.89 -17.19
C PRO A 78 27.83 -7.80 -16.76
N ASP A 79 28.83 -7.50 -17.59
CA ASP A 79 29.88 -6.52 -17.30
C ASP A 79 29.34 -5.09 -17.17
N MET A 80 28.24 -4.78 -17.86
CA MET A 80 27.60 -3.46 -17.79
C MET A 80 26.85 -3.25 -16.47
N LEU A 81 26.44 -4.31 -15.77
CA LEU A 81 25.52 -4.24 -14.64
C LEU A 81 26.05 -3.39 -13.49
N ASN A 82 27.36 -3.45 -13.20
CA ASN A 82 27.99 -2.61 -12.17
C ASN A 82 27.88 -1.11 -12.49
N THR A 83 27.96 -0.73 -13.76
CA THR A 83 27.82 0.67 -14.17
C THR A 83 26.35 1.09 -14.19
N LEU A 84 25.48 0.21 -14.69
CA LEU A 84 24.04 0.45 -14.77
C LEU A 84 23.37 0.52 -13.40
N SER A 85 23.86 -0.24 -12.41
CA SER A 85 23.34 -0.21 -11.05
C SER A 85 23.51 1.16 -10.39
N ALA A 86 24.64 1.84 -10.66
CA ALA A 86 24.91 3.16 -10.13
C ALA A 86 24.15 4.28 -10.86
N LYS A 87 23.97 4.16 -12.18
CA LYS A 87 23.45 5.25 -13.03
C LYS A 87 21.97 5.12 -13.39
N ALA A 88 21.49 3.90 -13.63
CA ALA A 88 20.20 3.67 -14.27
C ALA A 88 19.19 2.87 -13.44
N PHE A 89 19.65 2.16 -12.42
CA PHE A 89 18.73 1.35 -11.61
C PHE A 89 17.96 2.21 -10.60
N PRO A 90 16.66 1.91 -10.38
CA PRO A 90 15.96 2.43 -9.23
C PRO A 90 16.57 1.86 -7.94
N LEU A 91 16.39 2.57 -6.83
CA LEU A 91 17.01 2.25 -5.55
C LEU A 91 16.76 0.80 -5.07
N CYS A 92 15.58 0.23 -5.37
CA CYS A 92 15.26 -1.17 -5.04
C CYS A 92 16.15 -2.19 -5.76
N MET A 93 16.45 -1.97 -7.04
CA MET A 93 17.29 -2.86 -7.84
C MET A 93 18.77 -2.62 -7.59
N ARG A 94 19.16 -1.36 -7.32
CA ARG A 94 20.51 -1.03 -6.86
C ARG A 94 20.85 -1.74 -5.55
N LYS A 95 19.96 -1.69 -4.54
CA LYS A 95 20.15 -2.43 -3.27
C LYS A 95 20.36 -3.93 -3.48
N LEU A 96 19.56 -4.55 -4.35
CA LEU A 96 19.68 -5.98 -4.65
C LEU A 96 21.00 -6.31 -5.35
N HIS A 97 21.43 -5.47 -6.28
CA HIS A 97 22.72 -5.60 -6.93
C HIS A 97 23.87 -5.43 -5.94
N ASP A 98 23.87 -4.38 -5.12
CA ASP A 98 24.91 -4.12 -4.10
C ASP A 98 25.01 -5.29 -3.10
N THR A 99 23.86 -5.86 -2.70
CA THR A 99 23.81 -7.04 -1.82
C THR A 99 24.38 -8.28 -2.50
N LEU A 100 24.02 -8.54 -3.76
CA LEU A 100 24.55 -9.69 -4.51
C LEU A 100 26.07 -9.58 -4.72
N VAL A 101 26.58 -8.37 -4.97
CA VAL A 101 28.02 -8.14 -5.16
C VAL A 101 28.80 -8.32 -3.86
N SER A 102 28.24 -7.93 -2.71
CA SER A 102 28.92 -7.97 -1.41
C SER A 102 28.76 -9.29 -0.67
N VAL A 103 27.55 -9.84 -0.64
CA VAL A 103 27.19 -11.07 0.10
C VAL A 103 27.33 -12.31 -0.78
N HIS A 104 27.42 -12.14 -2.11
CA HIS A 104 27.51 -13.24 -3.06
C HIS A 104 26.30 -14.20 -3.04
N HIS A 105 25.18 -13.78 -2.45
CA HIS A 105 23.93 -14.54 -2.40
C HIS A 105 22.71 -13.62 -2.33
N LEU A 106 21.56 -14.13 -2.78
CA LEU A 106 20.26 -13.53 -2.54
C LEU A 106 19.23 -14.62 -2.16
N LYS A 107 18.41 -14.32 -1.16
CA LYS A 107 17.22 -15.13 -0.80
C LYS A 107 16.18 -15.12 -1.92
N HIS A 108 15.22 -16.06 -1.86
CA HIS A 108 14.25 -16.30 -2.93
C HIS A 108 13.55 -15.04 -3.44
N GLY A 109 13.02 -14.19 -2.54
CA GLY A 109 12.35 -12.95 -2.91
C GLY A 109 13.25 -11.97 -3.68
N GLY A 110 14.52 -11.87 -3.28
CA GLY A 110 15.55 -11.09 -3.97
C GLY A 110 15.88 -11.62 -5.36
N ARG A 111 16.04 -12.95 -5.49
CA ARG A 111 16.27 -13.60 -6.78
C ARG A 111 15.14 -13.35 -7.76
N MET A 112 13.89 -13.45 -7.30
CA MET A 112 12.71 -13.21 -8.15
C MET A 112 12.60 -11.74 -8.55
N GLN A 113 12.67 -10.82 -7.59
CA GLN A 113 12.54 -9.38 -7.88
C GLN A 113 13.64 -8.88 -8.82
N TYR A 114 14.89 -9.27 -8.58
CA TYR A 114 16.03 -8.82 -9.38
C TYR A 114 16.16 -9.57 -10.70
N GLY A 115 15.99 -10.89 -10.69
CA GLY A 115 16.11 -11.73 -11.89
C GLY A 115 15.09 -11.38 -12.97
N LEU A 116 13.82 -11.17 -12.60
CA LEU A 116 12.79 -10.75 -13.54
C LEU A 116 13.01 -9.32 -14.05
N PHE A 117 13.52 -8.42 -13.19
CA PHE A 117 13.92 -7.08 -13.61
C PHE A 117 15.03 -7.14 -14.67
N LEU A 118 16.09 -7.94 -14.44
CA LEU A 118 17.20 -8.10 -15.39
C LEU A 118 16.76 -8.72 -16.72
N LYS A 119 15.87 -9.72 -16.68
CA LYS A 119 15.26 -10.30 -17.89
C LYS A 119 14.61 -9.22 -18.74
N ALA A 120 13.72 -8.42 -18.15
CA ALA A 120 13.04 -7.35 -18.88
C ALA A 120 13.93 -6.13 -19.19
N ALA A 121 15.08 -5.99 -18.53
CA ALA A 121 16.10 -5.01 -18.90
C ALA A 121 16.92 -5.45 -20.12
N GLY A 122 16.77 -6.71 -20.57
CA GLY A 122 17.40 -7.22 -21.80
C GLY A 122 18.61 -8.12 -21.56
N LEU A 123 18.78 -8.67 -20.35
CA LEU A 123 19.82 -9.67 -20.09
C LEU A 123 19.40 -11.00 -20.71
N SER A 124 20.29 -11.62 -21.50
CA SER A 124 20.01 -12.93 -22.10
C SER A 124 19.97 -14.05 -21.04
N LEU A 125 19.40 -15.21 -21.39
CA LEU A 125 19.37 -16.35 -20.46
C LEU A 125 20.79 -16.85 -20.18
N GLU A 126 21.61 -16.94 -21.22
CA GLU A 126 22.99 -17.38 -21.16
C GLU A 126 23.80 -16.46 -20.24
N ASP A 127 23.66 -15.14 -20.43
CA ASP A 127 24.30 -14.13 -19.59
C ASP A 127 23.78 -14.12 -18.17
N ALA A 128 22.47 -14.35 -17.96
CA ALA A 128 21.90 -14.44 -16.64
C ALA A 128 22.47 -15.63 -15.87
N LEU A 129 22.56 -16.81 -16.49
CA LEU A 129 23.17 -17.99 -15.88
C LEU A 129 24.64 -17.73 -15.53
N ALA A 130 25.41 -17.12 -16.45
CA ALA A 130 26.80 -16.76 -16.19
C ALA A 130 26.93 -15.76 -15.04
N PHE A 131 26.08 -14.74 -15.00
CA PHE A 131 26.05 -13.70 -13.97
C PHE A 131 25.73 -14.27 -12.58
N TRP A 132 24.63 -15.02 -12.44
CA TRP A 132 24.24 -15.60 -11.16
C TRP A 132 25.28 -16.59 -10.64
N ARG A 133 25.82 -17.42 -11.53
CA ARG A 133 26.88 -18.37 -11.22
C ARG A 133 28.13 -17.66 -10.73
N LEU A 134 28.60 -16.63 -11.43
CA LEU A 134 29.80 -15.87 -11.05
C LEU A 134 29.76 -15.36 -9.61
N HIS A 135 28.59 -14.88 -9.16
CA HIS A 135 28.41 -14.40 -7.80
C HIS A 135 28.23 -15.55 -6.82
N PHE A 136 27.34 -16.51 -7.10
CA PHE A 136 27.01 -17.57 -6.14
C PHE A 136 28.18 -18.52 -5.92
N THR A 137 29.02 -18.77 -6.92
CA THR A 137 30.17 -19.66 -6.76
C THR A 137 31.32 -19.06 -5.94
N LYS A 138 31.14 -17.86 -5.36
CA LYS A 138 32.03 -17.34 -4.32
C LYS A 138 31.73 -17.92 -2.95
N THR A 139 30.52 -18.45 -2.75
CA THR A 139 30.04 -19.03 -1.48
C THR A 139 29.64 -20.50 -1.61
N MET A 140 29.44 -21.02 -2.83
CA MET A 140 29.10 -22.42 -3.07
C MET A 140 29.85 -23.02 -4.27
N ASP A 141 29.79 -24.35 -4.42
CA ASP A 141 30.36 -25.02 -5.59
C ASP A 141 29.49 -24.90 -6.84
N HIS A 142 30.12 -25.04 -8.01
CA HIS A 142 29.46 -24.98 -9.30
C HIS A 142 28.34 -26.04 -9.45
N ASP A 143 28.59 -27.27 -8.99
CA ASP A 143 27.61 -28.36 -9.04
C ASP A 143 26.42 -28.12 -8.11
N LYS A 144 26.63 -27.42 -6.98
CA LYS A 144 25.54 -27.02 -6.08
C LYS A 144 24.69 -25.93 -6.75
N PHE A 145 25.33 -24.95 -7.40
CA PHE A 145 24.65 -23.92 -8.16
C PHE A 145 23.75 -24.51 -9.27
N ASP A 146 24.30 -25.40 -10.09
CA ASP A 146 23.58 -25.95 -11.23
C ASP A 146 22.38 -26.81 -10.80
N ARG A 147 22.49 -27.54 -9.68
CA ARG A 147 21.39 -28.32 -9.11
C ARG A 147 20.29 -27.45 -8.50
N GLN A 148 20.66 -26.45 -7.70
CA GLN A 148 19.68 -25.70 -6.89
C GLN A 148 19.09 -24.47 -7.60
N TYR A 149 19.85 -23.80 -8.48
CA TYR A 149 19.47 -22.47 -8.98
C TYR A 149 19.28 -22.39 -10.49
N ALA A 150 20.07 -23.13 -11.28
CA ALA A 150 20.03 -23.00 -12.74
C ALA A 150 18.65 -23.32 -13.33
N TYR A 151 17.94 -24.33 -12.79
CA TYR A 151 16.58 -24.66 -13.20
C TYR A 151 15.61 -23.49 -13.03
N ASN A 152 15.59 -22.86 -11.84
CA ASN A 152 14.70 -21.73 -11.56
C ASN A 152 14.99 -20.53 -12.47
N ILE A 153 16.27 -20.26 -12.77
CA ILE A 153 16.65 -19.21 -13.70
C ILE A 153 16.09 -19.50 -15.10
N ARG A 154 16.25 -20.71 -15.65
CA ARG A 154 15.68 -21.07 -16.96
C ARG A 154 14.15 -21.00 -16.98
N HIS A 155 13.51 -21.37 -15.87
CA HIS A 155 12.06 -21.27 -15.71
C HIS A 155 11.57 -19.83 -15.76
N ASN A 156 12.28 -18.88 -15.13
CA ASN A 156 11.94 -17.45 -15.19
C ASN A 156 11.97 -16.87 -16.62
N TYR A 157 12.74 -17.49 -17.53
CA TYR A 157 12.82 -17.14 -18.95
C TYR A 157 11.86 -17.95 -19.85
N GLY A 158 10.97 -18.76 -19.26
CA GLY A 158 9.98 -19.54 -19.99
C GLY A 158 10.57 -20.70 -20.81
N LYS A 159 11.80 -21.14 -20.51
CA LYS A 159 12.46 -22.26 -21.21
C LYS A 159 12.19 -23.63 -20.59
N GLU A 160 11.56 -23.67 -19.42
CA GLU A 160 11.25 -24.89 -18.66
C GLU A 160 9.75 -24.97 -18.31
N GLY A 161 9.26 -26.17 -17.97
CA GLY A 161 7.90 -26.40 -17.46
C GLY A 161 6.78 -25.93 -18.38
N LYS A 162 5.74 -25.29 -17.82
CA LYS A 162 4.57 -24.72 -18.54
C LYS A 162 4.94 -23.58 -19.50
N ARG A 163 6.22 -23.16 -19.56
CA ARG A 163 6.72 -22.03 -20.36
C ARG A 163 6.02 -20.72 -20.01
N THR A 164 5.67 -20.55 -18.74
CA THR A 164 5.06 -19.31 -18.23
C THR A 164 6.09 -18.20 -18.29
N ASP A 165 5.81 -17.17 -19.08
CA ASP A 165 6.62 -15.96 -19.10
C ASP A 165 6.27 -15.09 -17.88
N TYR A 166 7.07 -15.20 -16.82
CA TYR A 166 6.85 -14.44 -15.59
C TYR A 166 7.08 -12.94 -15.82
N SER A 167 6.05 -12.15 -15.58
CA SER A 167 6.14 -10.69 -15.69
C SER A 167 6.98 -10.11 -14.55
N PRO A 168 7.86 -9.13 -14.84
CA PRO A 168 8.60 -8.43 -13.80
C PRO A 168 7.68 -7.73 -12.80
N TYR A 169 8.19 -7.50 -11.60
CA TYR A 169 7.38 -6.93 -10.53
C TYR A 169 7.18 -5.43 -10.69
N SER A 170 5.91 -4.99 -10.64
CA SER A 170 5.54 -3.58 -10.56
C SER A 170 5.92 -2.96 -9.22
N CYS A 171 5.97 -1.62 -9.15
CA CYS A 171 6.24 -0.92 -7.88
C CYS A 171 5.21 -1.31 -6.82
N ILE A 172 3.93 -1.39 -7.17
CA ILE A 172 2.86 -1.79 -6.24
C ILE A 172 3.14 -3.20 -5.70
N LYS A 173 3.43 -4.18 -6.57
CA LYS A 173 3.75 -5.55 -6.15
C LYS A 173 4.94 -5.60 -5.18
N ILE A 174 5.99 -4.82 -5.45
CA ILE A 174 7.19 -4.73 -4.58
C ILE A 174 6.86 -4.04 -3.25
N ILE A 175 6.00 -3.01 -3.27
CA ILE A 175 5.59 -2.25 -2.08
C ILE A 175 4.66 -3.09 -1.19
N THR A 176 3.73 -3.85 -1.76
CA THR A 176 2.76 -4.65 -0.99
C THR A 176 3.29 -6.03 -0.60
N GLY A 177 4.36 -6.50 -1.24
CA GLY A 177 4.99 -7.77 -0.91
C GLY A 177 5.53 -7.83 0.52
N SER A 178 5.52 -9.03 1.10
CA SER A 178 6.15 -9.31 2.39
C SER A 178 7.67 -9.40 2.24
N VAL A 179 8.38 -8.92 3.26
CA VAL A 179 9.85 -8.96 3.34
C VAL A 179 10.20 -9.47 4.73
N GLY A 180 10.91 -10.59 4.78
CA GLY A 180 11.32 -11.24 6.03
C GLY A 180 12.65 -10.70 6.58
N PRO A 181 13.03 -11.12 7.78
CA PRO A 181 14.34 -10.79 8.36
C PRO A 181 15.49 -11.27 7.45
N GLY A 182 16.47 -10.39 7.22
CA GLY A 182 17.62 -10.66 6.36
C GLY A 182 17.32 -10.62 4.86
N ASP A 183 16.08 -10.33 4.43
CA ASP A 183 15.77 -10.16 3.02
C ASP A 183 16.21 -8.78 2.49
N ALA A 184 16.81 -8.79 1.31
CA ALA A 184 17.25 -7.57 0.63
C ALA A 184 16.16 -6.97 -0.29
N HIS A 185 15.13 -7.73 -0.66
CA HIS A 185 14.09 -7.31 -1.62
C HIS A 185 13.10 -6.30 -1.04
N GLY A 186 12.13 -5.89 -1.86
CA GLY A 186 11.13 -4.89 -1.53
C GLY A 186 11.54 -3.47 -1.92
N CYS A 187 10.75 -2.49 -1.45
CA CYS A 187 10.93 -1.08 -1.75
C CYS A 187 11.74 -0.39 -0.64
N PRO A 188 12.96 0.15 -0.91
CA PRO A 188 13.76 0.82 0.11
C PRO A 188 13.06 2.02 0.75
N PHE A 189 12.22 2.74 0.00
CA PHE A 189 11.43 3.87 0.53
C PHE A 189 10.35 3.44 1.52
N LYS A 190 9.95 2.16 1.55
CA LYS A 190 9.01 1.61 2.53
C LYS A 190 9.74 0.99 3.73
N LEU A 191 10.84 0.26 3.45
CA LEU A 191 11.47 -0.63 4.43
C LEU A 191 12.60 0.03 5.22
N THR A 192 13.16 1.13 4.72
CA THR A 192 14.27 1.83 5.37
C THR A 192 13.71 3.01 6.15
N ASP A 193 14.16 3.17 7.40
CA ASP A 193 13.84 4.33 8.22
C ASP A 193 14.43 5.63 7.63
N ALA A 194 13.80 6.77 7.94
CA ALA A 194 14.18 8.06 7.36
C ALA A 194 15.66 8.45 7.61
N PRO A 195 16.25 8.28 8.82
CA PRO A 195 17.67 8.52 9.05
C PRO A 195 18.59 7.68 8.15
N LEU A 196 18.41 6.36 8.13
CA LEU A 196 19.24 5.46 7.33
C LEU A 196 19.03 5.68 5.82
N LEU A 197 17.81 6.02 5.41
CA LEU A 197 17.50 6.36 4.03
C LEU A 197 18.28 7.60 3.59
N ARG A 198 18.32 8.68 4.40
CA ARG A 198 19.11 9.87 4.11
C ARG A 198 20.59 9.56 3.99
N GLN A 199 21.13 8.76 4.90
CA GLN A 199 22.54 8.34 4.87
C GLN A 199 22.87 7.58 3.57
N ARG A 200 22.03 6.63 3.16
CA ARG A 200 22.21 5.88 1.90
C ARG A 200 22.10 6.78 0.68
N LEU A 201 21.13 7.69 0.65
CA LEU A 201 20.97 8.65 -0.45
C LEU A 201 22.19 9.57 -0.58
N ALA A 202 22.75 10.04 0.54
CA ALA A 202 23.97 10.84 0.54
C ALA A 202 25.17 10.06 -0.02
N ALA A 203 25.31 8.78 0.32
CA ALA A 203 26.35 7.91 -0.24
C ALA A 203 26.23 7.74 -1.77
N TYR A 204 25.05 7.96 -2.33
CA TYR A 204 24.79 7.91 -3.76
C TYR A 204 24.85 9.28 -4.46
N GLY A 205 25.33 10.32 -3.76
CA GLY A 205 25.52 11.66 -4.32
C GLY A 205 24.26 12.53 -4.36
N VAL A 206 23.18 12.13 -3.68
CA VAL A 206 21.97 12.94 -3.55
C VAL A 206 22.21 14.06 -2.54
N THR A 207 21.82 15.29 -2.89
CA THR A 207 21.98 16.46 -2.02
C THR A 207 21.21 16.30 -0.70
N THR A 208 21.70 16.94 0.38
CA THR A 208 21.03 16.88 1.70
C THR A 208 19.60 17.40 1.67
N ALA A 209 19.33 18.43 0.85
CA ALA A 209 17.97 18.95 0.68
C ALA A 209 17.04 17.93 0.01
N ALA A 210 17.46 17.35 -1.11
CA ALA A 210 16.67 16.35 -1.82
C ALA A 210 16.48 15.07 -1.00
N SER A 211 17.52 14.62 -0.27
CA SER A 211 17.40 13.43 0.59
C SER A 211 16.42 13.64 1.74
N SER A 212 16.33 14.85 2.30
CA SER A 212 15.32 15.19 3.30
C SER A 212 13.90 15.16 2.73
N GLU A 213 13.68 15.75 1.55
CA GLU A 213 12.38 15.73 0.87
C GLU A 213 11.94 14.30 0.53
N ILE A 214 12.84 13.49 -0.02
CA ILE A 214 12.60 12.08 -0.35
C ILE A 214 12.21 11.29 0.91
N ALA A 215 12.92 11.48 2.02
CA ALA A 215 12.64 10.80 3.28
C ALA A 215 11.29 11.22 3.89
N GLU A 216 10.89 12.49 3.73
CA GLU A 216 9.57 12.98 4.16
C GLU A 216 8.44 12.40 3.30
N LEU A 217 8.62 12.29 1.99
CA LEU A 217 7.65 11.63 1.11
C LEU A 217 7.51 10.15 1.47
N ALA A 218 8.62 9.48 1.73
CA ALA A 218 8.64 8.09 2.17
C ALA A 218 7.90 7.90 3.50
N SER A 219 8.11 8.76 4.50
CA SER A 219 7.43 8.65 5.80
C SER A 219 5.92 8.89 5.72
N LYS A 220 5.46 9.65 4.73
CA LYS A 220 4.02 9.85 4.43
C LYS A 220 3.40 8.71 3.60
N GLY A 221 4.16 7.66 3.28
CA GLY A 221 3.69 6.55 2.46
C GLY A 221 3.69 6.80 0.95
N HIS A 222 4.26 7.93 0.50
CA HIS A 222 4.31 8.30 -0.92
C HIS A 222 5.55 7.70 -1.63
N TYR A 223 5.71 6.37 -1.55
CA TYR A 223 6.93 5.68 -1.96
C TYR A 223 7.30 5.85 -3.43
N GLN A 224 6.32 5.85 -4.34
CA GLN A 224 6.57 6.03 -5.77
C GLN A 224 6.96 7.47 -6.11
N ILE A 225 6.41 8.45 -5.40
CA ILE A 225 6.77 9.86 -5.53
C ILE A 225 8.19 10.09 -4.97
N ALA A 226 8.53 9.45 -3.85
CA ALA A 226 9.89 9.44 -3.33
C ALA A 226 10.88 8.83 -4.35
N CYS A 227 10.50 7.76 -5.05
CA CYS A 227 11.27 7.17 -6.14
C CYS A 227 11.44 8.12 -7.34
N GLN A 228 10.37 8.86 -7.71
CA GLN A 228 10.43 9.90 -8.73
C GLN A 228 11.38 11.03 -8.34
N LYS A 229 11.35 11.47 -7.08
CA LYS A 229 12.26 12.49 -6.57
C LYS A 229 13.73 12.03 -6.54
N TYR A 230 13.95 10.76 -6.24
CA TYR A 230 15.27 10.15 -6.39
C TYR A 230 15.73 10.13 -7.86
N TYR A 231 14.84 9.83 -8.81
CA TYR A 231 15.15 9.91 -10.24
C TYR A 231 15.58 11.34 -10.63
N GLU A 232 14.78 12.35 -10.25
CA GLU A 232 15.08 13.76 -10.51
C GLU A 232 16.48 14.13 -9.99
N ALA A 233 16.78 13.78 -8.74
CA ALA A 233 18.05 14.11 -8.10
C ALA A 233 19.27 13.43 -8.75
N THR A 234 19.07 12.31 -9.47
CA THR A 234 20.14 11.52 -10.10
C THR A 234 20.23 11.72 -11.61
N HIS A 235 19.26 12.38 -12.23
CA HIS A 235 19.15 12.57 -13.69
C HIS A 235 18.98 14.05 -14.07
N ASN A 236 19.78 14.93 -13.47
CA ASN A 236 19.82 16.36 -13.80
C ASN A 236 18.44 17.06 -13.70
N ASN A 237 17.63 16.71 -12.70
CA ASN A 237 16.28 17.22 -12.47
C ASN A 237 15.27 16.90 -13.59
N THR A 238 15.54 15.86 -14.38
CA THR A 238 14.57 15.35 -15.37
C THR A 238 13.44 14.63 -14.66
N ILE A 239 12.21 14.81 -15.15
CA ILE A 239 10.99 14.20 -14.60
C ILE A 239 10.45 13.16 -15.58
N ILE A 240 9.96 12.04 -15.04
CA ILE A 240 9.16 11.10 -15.83
C ILE A 240 7.72 11.58 -15.72
N GLU A 241 7.17 12.15 -16.78
CA GLU A 241 5.87 12.85 -16.75
C GLU A 241 4.71 11.97 -16.28
N THR A 242 4.75 10.68 -16.62
CA THR A 242 3.74 9.69 -16.20
C THR A 242 3.87 9.25 -14.73
N GLY A 243 4.95 9.66 -14.06
CA GLY A 243 5.37 9.14 -12.76
C GLY A 243 5.95 7.72 -12.82
N VAL A 244 6.68 7.34 -11.77
CA VAL A 244 7.27 6.01 -11.62
C VAL A 244 6.23 5.00 -11.13
N ASN A 245 5.93 4.01 -11.96
CA ASN A 245 5.04 2.90 -11.59
C ASN A 245 5.67 1.50 -11.72
N HIS A 246 6.84 1.41 -12.36
CA HIS A 246 7.53 0.14 -12.56
C HIS A 246 9.06 0.30 -12.56
N PRO A 247 9.85 -0.63 -11.96
CA PRO A 247 11.31 -0.56 -12.01
C PRO A 247 11.89 -0.55 -13.43
N ASN A 248 11.38 -1.41 -14.33
CA ASN A 248 11.82 -1.41 -15.74
C ASN A 248 11.41 -0.13 -16.50
N GLN A 249 10.35 0.58 -16.10
CA GLN A 249 10.03 1.90 -16.66
C GLN A 249 11.11 2.90 -16.26
N TYR A 250 11.43 2.99 -14.96
CA TYR A 250 12.53 3.83 -14.45
C TYR A 250 13.82 3.57 -15.23
N PHE A 251 14.19 2.30 -15.37
CA PHE A 251 15.39 1.89 -16.10
C PHE A 251 15.34 2.32 -17.56
N SER A 252 14.23 2.06 -18.26
CA SER A 252 14.10 2.42 -19.68
C SER A 252 14.18 3.94 -19.91
N GLU A 253 13.59 4.75 -19.04
CA GLU A 253 13.69 6.22 -19.13
C GLU A 253 15.11 6.70 -18.83
N SER A 254 15.78 6.11 -17.83
CA SER A 254 17.18 6.41 -17.56
C SER A 254 18.08 6.07 -18.76
N MET A 255 17.90 4.90 -19.37
CA MET A 255 18.66 4.47 -20.54
C MET A 255 18.45 5.40 -21.74
N LYS A 256 17.22 5.89 -21.97
CA LYS A 256 16.93 6.90 -23.00
C LYS A 256 17.72 8.18 -22.75
N LEU A 257 17.74 8.68 -21.51
CA LEU A 257 18.53 9.88 -21.17
C LEU A 257 20.03 9.66 -21.38
N MET A 258 20.55 8.48 -21.02
CA MET A 258 21.96 8.15 -21.25
C MET A 258 22.32 8.08 -22.74
N ALA A 259 21.41 7.56 -23.58
CA ALA A 259 21.63 7.45 -25.02
C ALA A 259 21.58 8.80 -25.77
N LEU A 260 20.85 9.79 -25.24
CA LEU A 260 20.73 11.13 -25.84
C LEU A 260 22.00 12.00 -25.65
N GLY A 261 22.94 11.58 -24.80
CA GLY A 261 24.19 12.30 -24.53
C GLY A 261 24.01 13.65 -23.80
N PRO A 262 25.10 14.33 -23.41
CA PRO A 262 25.07 15.57 -22.64
C PRO A 262 24.49 16.79 -23.39
N ASN A 263 24.15 16.65 -24.68
CA ASN A 263 23.60 17.72 -25.54
C ASN A 263 22.09 17.58 -25.79
N ALA A 264 21.38 16.73 -25.04
CA ALA A 264 19.93 16.68 -25.11
C ALA A 264 19.36 18.07 -24.74
N PRO A 265 18.39 18.61 -25.50
CA PRO A 265 17.73 19.85 -25.11
C PRO A 265 17.11 19.61 -23.74
N THR A 266 17.55 20.39 -22.76
CA THR A 266 16.94 20.40 -21.44
C THR A 266 15.46 20.69 -21.66
N PRO A 267 14.52 19.78 -21.33
CA PRO A 267 13.12 20.17 -21.34
C PRO A 267 13.00 21.33 -20.38
N ALA A 268 12.47 22.44 -20.90
CA ALA A 268 12.57 23.75 -20.32
C ALA A 268 12.23 23.78 -18.83
N THR A 269 13.11 24.48 -18.12
CA THR A 269 13.01 25.09 -16.80
C THR A 269 11.58 25.30 -16.29
N LYS A 270 11.33 24.85 -15.04
CA LYS A 270 10.22 25.25 -14.15
C LYS A 270 8.88 25.46 -14.85
N VAL A 271 8.13 24.38 -15.04
CA VAL A 271 6.70 24.50 -14.78
C VAL A 271 6.58 24.69 -13.28
N GLU A 272 6.34 25.94 -12.87
CA GLU A 272 5.87 26.25 -11.52
C GLU A 272 4.70 25.31 -11.24
N LEU A 273 4.93 24.38 -10.30
CA LEU A 273 3.94 23.40 -9.90
C LEU A 273 2.89 24.11 -9.05
N THR A 274 2.13 25.03 -9.62
CA THR A 274 0.78 25.33 -9.14
C THR A 274 -0.03 24.06 -9.32
N SER A 275 0.08 23.18 -8.32
CA SER A 275 -0.87 22.13 -7.97
C SER A 275 -1.57 21.46 -9.17
N ARG A 276 -0.81 20.97 -10.16
CA ARG A 276 -1.31 19.85 -10.98
C ARG A 276 -1.14 18.59 -10.16
N ARG A 277 -2.09 18.41 -9.26
CA ARG A 277 -2.28 17.20 -8.46
C ARG A 277 -2.47 16.05 -9.45
N SER A 278 -1.39 15.33 -9.77
CA SER A 278 -1.53 14.05 -10.43
C SER A 278 -2.39 13.18 -9.52
N VAL A 279 -3.46 12.65 -10.08
CA VAL A 279 -4.40 11.76 -9.38
C VAL A 279 -3.68 10.41 -9.23
N LEU A 280 -2.76 10.33 -8.27
CA LEU A 280 -2.20 9.09 -7.73
C LEU A 280 -2.17 9.13 -6.20
N GLN A 281 -3.14 9.83 -5.61
CA GLN A 281 -3.41 9.77 -4.18
C GLN A 281 -4.61 8.84 -3.94
N SER A 282 -4.43 7.55 -4.24
CA SER A 282 -5.37 6.51 -3.81
C SER A 282 -5.00 6.08 -2.38
N SER A 283 -5.70 6.68 -1.43
CA SER A 283 -6.14 6.11 -0.15
C SER A 283 -5.20 5.12 0.56
N GLN A 284 -4.38 5.61 1.49
CA GLN A 284 -3.80 4.78 2.57
C GLN A 284 -4.05 5.37 3.97
N SER A 285 -5.13 6.13 4.16
CA SER A 285 -5.55 6.52 5.52
C SER A 285 -7.07 6.64 5.63
N LEU A 286 -7.72 5.60 6.14
CA LEU A 286 -9.02 5.73 6.80
C LEU A 286 -8.90 5.04 8.17
N ASN A 287 -8.49 5.81 9.17
CA ASN A 287 -8.83 5.54 10.56
C ASN A 287 -10.19 6.19 10.81
N THR A 288 -11.27 5.40 10.76
CA THR A 288 -12.61 5.86 11.11
C THR A 288 -12.83 5.59 12.61
N SER A 289 -12.56 6.58 13.46
CA SER A 289 -13.22 6.64 14.78
C SER A 289 -14.58 7.29 14.59
N LEU A 290 -15.64 6.48 14.66
CA LEU A 290 -17.01 6.96 14.76
C LEU A 290 -17.25 7.43 16.21
N LEU A 291 -17.21 8.74 16.42
CA LEU A 291 -17.78 9.38 17.61
C LEU A 291 -19.21 9.80 17.32
N THR A 292 -20.12 9.36 18.19
CA THR A 292 -21.54 9.69 18.26
C THR A 292 -21.77 11.16 18.60
N PRO A 293 -22.84 11.81 18.11
CA PRO A 293 -23.15 13.20 18.49
C PRO A 293 -24.07 13.23 19.72
N SER A 294 -23.61 13.83 20.83
CA SER A 294 -24.49 14.31 21.90
C SER A 294 -24.70 15.82 21.78
N LEU A 295 -25.97 16.23 21.86
CA LEU A 295 -26.41 17.62 21.78
C LEU A 295 -25.88 18.46 22.95
N SER A 296 -25.46 19.69 22.69
CA SER A 296 -25.37 20.73 23.72
C SER A 296 -25.52 22.13 23.13
N SER A 297 -26.30 22.96 23.80
CA SER A 297 -26.33 24.44 23.74
C SER A 297 -26.99 24.94 25.03
N PRO A 298 -26.82 26.20 25.46
CA PRO A 298 -25.57 26.94 25.66
C PRO A 298 -25.47 27.60 27.07
N LEU A 299 -24.33 28.25 27.31
CA LEU A 299 -23.78 28.88 28.52
C LEU A 299 -24.62 29.96 29.25
N THR A 300 -24.36 30.11 30.57
CA THR A 300 -24.15 31.39 31.29
C THR A 300 -23.25 31.23 32.54
N PRO A 301 -22.59 32.30 33.08
CA PRO A 301 -21.39 32.23 33.93
C PRO A 301 -21.51 32.81 35.37
N SER A 302 -20.55 32.49 36.25
CA SER A 302 -20.19 33.23 37.49
C SER A 302 -18.90 32.64 38.14
N SER A 303 -17.78 33.38 38.21
CA SER A 303 -17.17 34.07 39.39
C SER A 303 -16.95 33.16 40.62
N SER A 304 -15.82 33.07 41.34
CA SER A 304 -14.76 34.05 41.69
C SER A 304 -13.65 33.39 42.55
N SER A 305 -12.43 33.97 42.53
CA SER A 305 -11.41 34.15 43.64
C SER A 305 -10.87 32.92 44.41
N SER A 306 -9.60 32.80 44.86
CA SER A 306 -8.44 33.70 44.98
C SER A 306 -7.20 32.95 45.51
N SER A 307 -6.00 33.54 45.24
CA SER A 307 -4.77 33.65 46.08
C SER A 307 -3.92 32.39 46.41
N SER A 308 -2.64 32.32 45.97
CA SER A 308 -1.39 32.78 46.64
C SER A 308 -0.87 31.74 47.67
N SER A 309 0.40 31.35 47.87
CA SER A 309 1.75 31.71 47.42
C SER A 309 2.75 30.66 47.98
N GLN A 310 3.91 30.55 47.34
CA GLN A 310 5.26 30.28 47.90
C GLN A 310 5.65 28.94 48.58
N THR A 311 6.68 28.36 47.95
CA THR A 311 7.78 27.41 48.27
C THR A 311 8.51 27.58 49.64
N PRO A 312 9.65 26.90 49.94
CA PRO A 312 9.99 25.44 49.99
C PRO A 312 10.91 25.07 51.20
N ILE A 313 10.97 23.83 51.73
CA ILE A 313 12.15 23.34 52.52
C ILE A 313 12.40 21.83 52.35
N LYS A 314 13.71 21.49 52.28
CA LYS A 314 14.41 20.18 52.18
C LYS A 314 14.37 19.31 53.46
N SER A 315 14.45 17.99 53.28
CA SER A 315 15.30 17.00 54.00
C SER A 315 15.04 15.61 53.36
N SER A 316 15.97 14.77 52.89
CA SER A 316 17.28 14.25 53.33
C SER A 316 17.18 12.90 54.09
N LEU A 317 17.80 11.86 53.48
CA LEU A 317 18.24 10.53 54.00
C LEU A 317 17.14 9.57 54.50
N ASP A 318 17.24 8.23 54.45
CA ASP A 318 18.12 7.21 53.85
C ASP A 318 17.41 5.86 54.16
N ASN A 319 17.44 4.86 53.26
CA ASN A 319 17.77 3.47 53.60
C ASN A 319 17.74 2.52 52.39
N THR A 320 18.95 2.15 51.95
CA THR A 320 19.49 0.78 51.82
C THR A 320 18.52 -0.41 51.68
N THR A 321 18.66 -1.18 50.59
CA THR A 321 18.87 -2.65 50.63
C THR A 321 19.57 -3.12 49.35
N THR A 322 20.62 -3.90 49.59
CA THR A 322 21.64 -4.48 48.70
C THR A 322 21.21 -5.84 48.14
N THR A 323 21.59 -6.20 46.90
CA THR A 323 22.11 -7.55 46.58
C THR A 323 22.87 -7.63 45.24
N THR A 324 24.20 -7.54 45.38
CA THR A 324 25.32 -8.32 44.83
C THR A 324 25.27 -9.04 43.46
N THR A 325 26.27 -8.63 42.66
CA THR A 325 26.93 -9.18 41.46
C THR A 325 27.59 -10.56 41.61
N THR A 326 27.66 -11.34 40.52
CA THR A 326 28.88 -12.14 40.23
C THR A 326 29.16 -12.20 38.71
N GLN A 327 30.39 -11.81 38.35
CA GLN A 327 31.04 -11.95 37.04
C GLN A 327 31.92 -13.20 37.04
N SER A 328 32.09 -13.85 35.88
CA SER A 328 33.31 -14.60 35.55
C SER A 328 33.55 -14.64 34.04
N GLN A 329 34.78 -14.30 33.64
CA GLN A 329 35.38 -14.53 32.33
C GLN A 329 35.94 -15.96 32.25
N LEU A 330 36.02 -16.56 31.04
CA LEU A 330 37.28 -17.03 30.42
C LEU A 330 37.06 -17.60 28.99
N THR A 331 37.85 -17.07 28.04
CA THR A 331 38.55 -17.63 26.86
C THR A 331 38.01 -18.79 25.98
N SER A 332 37.93 -18.47 24.66
CA SER A 332 38.28 -19.22 23.43
C SER A 332 37.94 -20.70 23.25
N THR A 333 37.09 -20.99 22.25
CA THR A 333 37.33 -22.01 21.21
C THR A 333 36.64 -21.59 19.90
N THR A 334 37.32 -21.86 18.80
CA THR A 334 36.80 -21.90 17.42
C THR A 334 35.65 -22.89 17.32
N ASP A 335 34.56 -22.55 16.63
CA ASP A 335 33.71 -23.53 15.94
C ASP A 335 32.96 -22.82 14.80
N ALA A 336 33.35 -23.20 13.59
CA ALA A 336 32.49 -23.19 12.42
C ALA A 336 31.47 -24.32 12.60
N ASP A 337 30.23 -24.08 12.17
CA ASP A 337 29.11 -25.04 11.97
C ASP A 337 27.82 -24.51 12.58
N PHE A 338 27.21 -23.54 11.91
CA PHE A 338 25.79 -23.22 12.08
C PHE A 338 25.23 -22.59 10.80
N ASP A 339 25.02 -23.40 9.75
CA ASP A 339 24.23 -23.01 8.57
C ASP A 339 23.74 -24.26 7.79
N GLU A 340 23.20 -25.26 8.49
CA GLU A 340 22.70 -26.49 7.86
C GLU A 340 21.26 -26.84 8.31
N PHE A 341 20.33 -25.88 8.28
CA PHE A 341 18.91 -26.19 8.55
C PHE A 341 17.83 -25.39 7.80
N ASP A 342 18.18 -24.62 6.76
CA ASP A 342 17.17 -23.81 6.02
C ASP A 342 16.93 -24.23 4.55
N ASP A 343 17.53 -25.33 4.09
CA ASP A 343 17.31 -25.88 2.75
C ASP A 343 16.50 -27.20 2.80
N LEU A 344 15.35 -27.19 3.46
CA LEU A 344 14.32 -28.22 3.21
C LEU A 344 13.48 -27.78 2.00
N ASP A 345 13.68 -28.52 0.91
CA ASP A 345 12.83 -28.56 -0.27
C ASP A 345 11.35 -28.50 0.12
N MET A 346 10.73 -27.35 -0.15
CA MET A 346 9.29 -27.26 -0.27
C MET A 346 8.94 -27.42 -1.75
N ASP A 347 8.56 -28.65 -2.11
CA ASP A 347 8.02 -29.01 -3.41
C ASP A 347 6.94 -28.01 -3.84
N PHE A 348 7.29 -27.20 -4.85
CA PHE A 348 6.49 -26.08 -5.36
C PHE A 348 5.12 -26.52 -5.94
N GLU A 349 4.98 -27.77 -6.37
CA GLU A 349 3.68 -28.35 -6.74
C GLU A 349 2.76 -28.60 -5.53
N SER A 350 3.32 -28.85 -4.34
CA SER A 350 2.53 -29.07 -3.11
C SER A 350 2.05 -27.76 -2.47
N LEU A 351 2.77 -26.67 -2.71
CA LEU A 351 2.47 -25.33 -2.18
C LEU A 351 1.27 -24.69 -2.89
N ASP A 352 1.19 -24.79 -4.22
CA ASP A 352 0.03 -24.30 -4.97
C ASP A 352 -1.23 -25.11 -4.62
N ALA A 353 -1.10 -26.44 -4.45
CA ALA A 353 -2.20 -27.29 -3.99
C ALA A 353 -2.62 -26.99 -2.54
N SER A 354 -1.66 -26.76 -1.63
CA SER A 354 -1.93 -26.43 -0.24
C SER A 354 -2.53 -25.04 -0.09
N ILE A 355 -2.11 -24.05 -0.89
CA ILE A 355 -2.67 -22.69 -0.89
C ILE A 355 -4.09 -22.71 -1.47
N GLU A 356 -4.38 -23.48 -2.52
CA GLU A 356 -5.75 -23.67 -3.02
C GLU A 356 -6.64 -24.38 -1.99
N GLN A 357 -6.13 -25.40 -1.31
CA GLN A 357 -6.90 -26.16 -0.31
C GLN A 357 -7.14 -25.35 0.98
N HIS A 358 -6.16 -24.54 1.41
CA HIS A 358 -6.32 -23.65 2.57
C HIS A 358 -7.26 -22.46 2.26
N ASN A 359 -7.24 -21.93 1.04
CA ASN A 359 -8.16 -20.88 0.60
C ASN A 359 -9.59 -21.42 0.39
N ALA A 360 -9.74 -22.67 -0.09
CA ALA A 360 -11.03 -23.34 -0.19
C ALA A 360 -11.62 -23.65 1.20
N ALA A 361 -10.79 -24.10 2.15
CA ALA A 361 -11.20 -24.33 3.53
C ALA A 361 -11.56 -23.02 4.26
N ALA A 362 -10.79 -21.95 4.06
CA ALA A 362 -11.09 -20.62 4.61
C ALA A 362 -12.37 -20.01 3.99
N ALA A 363 -12.60 -20.20 2.69
CA ALA A 363 -13.84 -19.81 2.03
C ALA A 363 -15.04 -20.62 2.54
N ALA A 364 -14.89 -21.94 2.72
CA ALA A 364 -15.94 -22.81 3.27
C ALA A 364 -16.26 -22.50 4.75
N ALA A 365 -15.25 -22.16 5.55
CA ALA A 365 -15.42 -21.71 6.93
C ALA A 365 -16.13 -20.35 6.99
N THR A 366 -15.75 -19.40 6.13
CA THR A 366 -16.38 -18.08 6.04
C THR A 366 -17.84 -18.18 5.58
N VAL A 367 -18.13 -19.02 4.59
CA VAL A 367 -19.51 -19.30 4.13
C VAL A 367 -20.32 -19.99 5.22
N SER A 368 -19.76 -20.93 5.98
CA SER A 368 -20.45 -21.59 7.10
C SER A 368 -20.74 -20.60 8.25
N THR A 369 -19.82 -19.69 8.56
CA THR A 369 -20.03 -18.65 9.58
C THR A 369 -21.06 -17.62 9.13
N VAL A 370 -21.10 -17.25 7.84
CA VAL A 370 -22.10 -16.34 7.29
C VAL A 370 -23.48 -16.99 7.23
N ILE A 371 -23.57 -18.28 6.87
CA ILE A 371 -24.83 -19.05 6.90
C ILE A 371 -25.34 -19.22 8.35
N ALA A 372 -24.46 -19.48 9.31
CA ALA A 372 -24.82 -19.54 10.73
C ALA A 372 -25.30 -18.19 11.26
N SER A 373 -24.70 -17.08 10.81
CA SER A 373 -25.08 -15.72 11.24
C SER A 373 -26.39 -15.23 10.60
N THR A 374 -26.69 -15.67 9.37
CA THR A 374 -27.95 -15.35 8.69
C THR A 374 -29.11 -16.22 9.17
N THR A 375 -28.86 -17.45 9.61
CA THR A 375 -29.88 -18.28 10.27
C THR A 375 -30.22 -17.78 11.67
N THR A 376 -29.25 -17.32 12.47
CA THR A 376 -29.54 -16.68 13.77
C THR A 376 -30.29 -15.35 13.63
N ALA A 377 -29.92 -14.51 12.66
CA ALA A 377 -30.64 -13.26 12.38
C ALA A 377 -32.09 -13.50 11.87
N SER A 378 -32.32 -14.57 11.10
CA SER A 378 -33.66 -14.94 10.62
C SER A 378 -34.55 -15.51 11.74
N VAL A 379 -33.97 -16.22 12.71
CA VAL A 379 -34.68 -16.72 13.89
C VAL A 379 -35.01 -15.57 14.87
N GLU A 380 -34.14 -14.57 15.01
CA GLU A 380 -34.42 -13.39 15.84
C GLU A 380 -35.48 -12.46 15.21
N MET A 381 -35.48 -12.27 13.89
CA MET A 381 -36.52 -11.48 13.20
C MET A 381 -37.90 -12.16 13.24
N THR A 382 -37.97 -13.49 13.15
CA THR A 382 -39.23 -14.23 13.26
C THR A 382 -39.77 -14.26 14.69
N SER A 383 -38.89 -14.33 15.70
CA SER A 383 -39.25 -14.17 17.11
C SER A 383 -39.81 -12.78 17.43
N SER A 384 -39.17 -11.72 16.92
CA SER A 384 -39.62 -10.33 17.13
C SER A 384 -40.94 -10.02 16.41
N ALA A 385 -41.15 -10.56 15.21
CA ALA A 385 -42.41 -10.43 14.46
C ALA A 385 -43.58 -11.16 15.14
N MET A 386 -43.35 -12.34 15.74
CA MET A 386 -44.38 -13.06 16.51
C MET A 386 -44.72 -12.34 17.83
N ALA A 387 -43.76 -11.69 18.49
CA ALA A 387 -43.99 -10.90 19.69
C ALA A 387 -44.83 -9.63 19.41
N SER A 388 -44.60 -8.95 18.27
CA SER A 388 -45.42 -7.81 17.83
C SER A 388 -46.84 -8.22 17.41
N ALA A 389 -47.03 -9.38 16.78
CA ALA A 389 -48.35 -9.89 16.41
C ALA A 389 -49.22 -10.25 17.63
N ALA A 390 -48.60 -10.79 18.69
CA ALA A 390 -49.28 -11.08 19.96
C ALA A 390 -49.71 -9.81 20.71
N ALA A 391 -48.89 -8.76 20.71
CA ALA A 391 -49.22 -7.47 21.35
C ALA A 391 -50.36 -6.72 20.63
N THR A 392 -50.46 -6.84 19.31
CA THR A 392 -51.51 -6.18 18.51
C THR A 392 -52.86 -6.89 18.68
N THR A 393 -52.86 -8.21 18.90
CA THR A 393 -54.08 -8.99 19.15
C THR A 393 -54.64 -8.78 20.57
N ALA A 394 -53.77 -8.49 21.55
CA ALA A 394 -54.19 -8.17 22.93
C ALA A 394 -54.81 -6.76 23.08
N LEU A 395 -54.58 -5.84 22.14
CA LEU A 395 -55.16 -4.49 22.16
C LEU A 395 -56.55 -4.45 21.49
N ALA A 396 -56.84 -5.36 20.56
CA ALA A 396 -58.13 -5.45 19.87
C ALA A 396 -59.24 -6.09 20.72
N SER A 397 -58.92 -6.91 21.73
CA SER A 397 -59.91 -7.54 22.62
C SER A 397 -60.33 -6.68 23.82
N ARG A 398 -59.71 -5.51 24.02
CA ARG A 398 -60.01 -4.58 25.13
C ARG A 398 -60.89 -3.38 24.74
N GLY A 399 -61.31 -3.28 23.47
CA GLY A 399 -62.12 -2.16 22.95
C GLY A 399 -63.64 -2.40 22.84
N SER A 400 -64.13 -3.62 23.10
CA SER A 400 -65.57 -3.96 22.96
C SER A 400 -66.21 -4.30 24.30
N ALA A 401 -66.23 -3.35 25.24
CA ALA A 401 -67.09 -3.44 26.42
C ALA A 401 -67.15 -2.10 27.16
N THR A 402 -67.80 -1.06 26.59
CA THR A 402 -68.46 0.01 27.34
C THR A 402 -69.05 1.06 26.39
N THR A 403 -70.33 0.90 26.03
CA THR A 403 -71.30 2.01 25.86
C THR A 403 -72.64 1.41 25.43
N ALA A 404 -73.45 1.02 26.40
CA ALA A 404 -74.89 0.85 26.23
C ALA A 404 -75.55 1.09 27.59
N SER A 405 -76.09 2.29 27.80
CA SER A 405 -77.37 2.51 28.48
C SER A 405 -77.64 4.00 28.69
N SER A 406 -78.92 4.36 28.53
CA SER A 406 -79.60 5.63 28.84
C SER A 406 -79.52 6.75 27.80
N ALA A 407 -80.57 6.85 26.97
CA ALA A 407 -81.46 8.02 26.92
C ALA A 407 -82.57 7.81 25.88
N THR A 408 -83.74 7.41 26.37
CA THR A 408 -85.04 7.58 25.71
C THR A 408 -85.57 8.98 26.00
N ALA A 409 -85.98 9.76 24.99
CA ALA A 409 -87.25 10.51 24.93
C ALA A 409 -87.26 11.66 23.88
N SER A 410 -88.39 11.74 23.15
CA SER A 410 -88.98 12.84 22.36
C SER A 410 -88.22 13.40 21.15
N LEU A 411 -88.66 13.23 19.89
CA LEU A 411 -89.94 13.57 19.22
C LEU A 411 -90.17 15.09 19.04
N ALA A 412 -90.03 15.57 17.78
CA ALA A 412 -91.01 16.37 17.01
C ALA A 412 -90.36 17.35 16.01
N THR A 413 -90.62 17.09 14.73
CA THR A 413 -90.94 18.04 13.63
C THR A 413 -90.52 19.51 13.74
N ALA A 414 -89.66 19.97 12.82
CA ALA A 414 -89.95 20.93 11.74
C ALA A 414 -88.64 21.25 10.99
#